data_AF-A0A8J4G4P3-F1
#
_entry.id   AF-A0A8J4G4P3-F1
#
_cell.length_a   1.000
_cell.length_b   1.000
_cell.length_c   1.000
_cell.angle_alpha   90.00
_cell.angle_beta   90.00
_cell.angle_gamma   90.00
#
_symmetry.space_group_name_H-M   'P 1'
#
loop_
_entity.id
_entity.type
_entity.pdbx_description
1 polymer ?
#
loop_
_entity_poly.entity_id
_entity_poly.type
_entity_poly.pdbx_seq_one_letter_code
_entity_poly.pdbx_strand_id
1 'polypeptide(L)'
;MDAPLLILYGSQTGNAQDVAERVGREARLRLFIPRVLPMDSYDVTHLPSEGLIVCVASTTGQGEAPDNMRKFWRFLLRKSLPPDSLAACRYAVFGLGDSGYPNYNVVAKKLDRRLEGLGARPLLERGLGDDQHPNGYEAALDPWLPRLWRALRAACPLPQGAEEPVISEEALLELGPPKFRTTWLQPAEAAAAREALAARLQAEQPHVTGLYDCVRQHPPAVDSNQFHVDDGGGSGGGGLEAHRRLAEAVAAAADFRRLAMYVSGVEPTPEAAAITVGDRAALSYKYGPWRPYLARVAVNRRVTAADHFQDTRHIELDLGESGLSYQPGDLLALLPMTDAGVVDSFLRRLGLDG
;
A
#
# COMPACT_ATOMS: atom_id res chain seq x y z
N MET A 1 23.33 -15.98 -8.89
CA MET A 1 23.12 -16.62 -7.57
C MET A 1 22.47 -15.55 -6.75
N ASP A 2 21.17 -15.70 -6.57
CA ASP A 2 20.32 -14.58 -6.24
C ASP A 2 20.09 -14.61 -4.72
N ALA A 3 20.42 -13.52 -4.04
CA ALA A 3 20.47 -13.47 -2.58
C ALA A 3 19.06 -13.25 -1.99
N PRO A 4 18.50 -14.19 -1.20
CA PRO A 4 17.19 -14.00 -0.59
C PRO A 4 17.17 -12.80 0.37
N LEU A 5 16.15 -11.95 0.25
CA LEU A 5 15.93 -10.80 1.12
C LEU A 5 14.47 -10.79 1.59
N LEU A 6 14.24 -11.03 2.88
CA LEU A 6 12.90 -10.91 3.45
C LEU A 6 12.61 -9.44 3.77
N ILE A 7 11.46 -8.94 3.35
CA ILE A 7 10.99 -7.57 3.64
C ILE A 7 9.61 -7.69 4.29
N LEU A 8 9.50 -7.29 5.55
CA LEU A 8 8.27 -7.38 6.32
C LEU A 8 7.73 -5.99 6.61
N TYR A 9 6.42 -5.80 6.48
CA TYR A 9 5.80 -4.52 6.82
C TYR A 9 4.62 -4.61 7.80
N GLY A 10 4.53 -3.62 8.68
CA GLY A 10 3.36 -3.30 9.49
C GLY A 10 2.83 -1.92 9.09
N SER A 11 1.59 -1.85 8.59
CA SER A 11 0.98 -0.64 8.02
C SER A 11 -0.50 -0.54 8.40
N GLN A 12 -0.99 0.66 8.70
CA GLN A 12 -2.41 0.91 8.93
C GLN A 12 -3.11 1.48 7.68
N THR A 13 -2.46 2.43 7.01
CA THR A 13 -3.05 3.21 5.90
C THR A 13 -2.34 3.04 4.56
N GLY A 14 -1.25 2.26 4.50
CA GLY A 14 -0.52 1.98 3.24
C GLY A 14 0.93 2.48 3.23
N ASN A 15 1.28 3.58 3.90
CA ASN A 15 2.62 4.18 3.77
C ASN A 15 3.80 3.22 4.05
N ALA A 16 3.73 2.42 5.12
CA ALA A 16 4.80 1.46 5.45
C ALA A 16 4.88 0.30 4.44
N GLN A 17 3.73 -0.03 3.84
CA GLN A 17 3.63 -1.03 2.80
C GLN A 17 4.29 -0.49 1.52
N ASP A 18 3.99 0.75 1.13
CA ASP A 18 4.62 1.44 0.00
C ASP A 18 6.14 1.47 0.16
N VAL A 19 6.67 1.91 1.31
CA VAL A 19 8.12 1.88 1.58
C VAL A 19 8.71 0.48 1.46
N ALA A 20 8.03 -0.55 1.97
CA ALA A 20 8.50 -1.94 1.86
C ALA A 20 8.51 -2.44 0.40
N GLU A 21 7.54 -2.01 -0.41
CA GLU A 21 7.62 -2.24 -1.84
C GLU A 21 8.85 -1.58 -2.42
N ARG A 22 9.18 -0.35 -1.98
CA ARG A 22 10.30 0.49 -2.47
C ARG A 22 11.55 -0.33 -2.53
N VAL A 23 11.86 -0.79 -1.33
CA VAL A 23 12.94 -1.72 -1.05
C VAL A 23 12.78 -2.98 -1.91
N GLY A 24 11.59 -3.56 -2.02
CA GLY A 24 11.35 -4.74 -2.85
C GLY A 24 11.65 -4.57 -4.35
N ARG A 25 11.20 -3.51 -5.02
CA ARG A 25 11.58 -3.29 -6.43
C ARG A 25 13.07 -3.02 -6.57
N GLU A 26 13.58 -2.13 -5.73
CA GLU A 26 14.99 -1.72 -5.78
C GLU A 26 15.93 -2.89 -5.49
N ALA A 27 15.56 -3.80 -4.61
CA ALA A 27 16.29 -5.03 -4.33
C ALA A 27 16.35 -5.97 -5.54
N ARG A 28 15.25 -6.13 -6.31
CA ARG A 28 15.25 -6.92 -7.54
C ARG A 28 16.23 -6.37 -8.57
N LEU A 29 16.23 -5.05 -8.76
CA LEU A 29 17.15 -4.36 -9.67
C LEU A 29 18.61 -4.53 -9.22
N ARG A 30 18.84 -4.74 -7.92
CA ARG A 30 20.16 -4.97 -7.30
C ARG A 30 20.52 -6.46 -7.16
N LEU A 31 19.84 -7.34 -7.90
CA LEU A 31 20.11 -8.79 -7.96
C LEU A 31 19.87 -9.55 -6.64
N PHE A 32 18.99 -9.04 -5.79
CA PHE A 32 18.41 -9.82 -4.67
C PHE A 32 17.13 -10.53 -5.12
N ILE A 33 16.73 -11.58 -4.39
CA ILE A 33 15.38 -12.16 -4.44
C ILE A 33 14.59 -11.62 -3.26
N PRO A 34 13.91 -10.46 -3.39
CA PRO A 34 13.07 -9.94 -2.34
C PRO A 34 11.81 -10.78 -2.17
N ARG A 35 11.35 -10.94 -0.92
CA ARG A 35 10.00 -11.40 -0.55
C ARG A 35 9.39 -10.30 0.29
N VAL A 36 8.41 -9.56 -0.23
CA VAL A 36 7.73 -8.50 0.54
C VAL A 36 6.40 -9.05 1.04
N LEU A 37 6.19 -9.02 2.35
CA LEU A 37 5.01 -9.61 2.98
C LEU A 37 4.51 -8.71 4.13
N PRO A 38 3.18 -8.59 4.32
CA PRO A 38 2.65 -8.05 5.56
C PRO A 38 3.03 -8.99 6.71
N MET A 39 3.32 -8.42 7.89
CA MET A 39 3.80 -9.19 9.04
C MET A 39 2.82 -10.26 9.53
N ASP A 40 1.51 -10.09 9.33
CA ASP A 40 0.48 -11.06 9.71
C ASP A 40 0.36 -12.26 8.77
N SER A 41 0.92 -12.17 7.56
CA SER A 41 0.89 -13.22 6.55
C SER A 41 2.21 -14.01 6.50
N TYR A 42 3.22 -13.58 7.26
CA TYR A 42 4.47 -14.31 7.44
C TYR A 42 4.42 -15.21 8.68
N ASP A 43 4.85 -16.45 8.53
CA ASP A 43 5.05 -17.34 9.67
C ASP A 43 6.36 -16.98 10.40
N VAL A 44 6.22 -16.26 11.51
CA VAL A 44 7.32 -15.81 12.36
C VAL A 44 8.22 -16.95 12.88
N THR A 45 7.75 -18.21 12.88
CA THR A 45 8.59 -19.35 13.28
C THR A 45 9.72 -19.64 12.29
N HIS A 46 9.61 -19.16 11.05
CA HIS A 46 10.66 -19.28 10.03
C HIS A 46 11.73 -18.18 10.12
N LEU A 47 11.52 -17.14 10.94
CA LEU A 47 12.42 -15.99 11.05
C LEU A 47 13.88 -16.38 11.36
N PRO A 48 14.17 -17.37 12.25
CA PRO A 48 15.54 -17.81 12.53
C PRO A 48 16.32 -18.34 11.32
N SER A 49 15.60 -18.79 10.28
CA SER A 49 16.18 -19.35 9.05
C SER A 49 16.48 -18.29 8.00
N GLU A 50 16.04 -17.05 8.20
CA GLU A 50 16.23 -15.96 7.25
C GLU A 50 17.60 -15.28 7.46
N GLY A 51 18.35 -15.06 6.38
CA GLY A 51 19.67 -14.43 6.46
C GLY A 51 19.61 -12.90 6.52
N LEU A 52 18.89 -12.28 5.59
CA LEU A 52 18.74 -10.83 5.47
C LEU A 52 17.28 -10.43 5.61
N ILE A 53 16.99 -9.49 6.52
CA ILE A 53 15.63 -9.06 6.84
C ILE A 53 15.56 -7.53 6.83
N VAL A 54 14.56 -6.94 6.18
CA VAL A 54 14.22 -5.52 6.32
C VAL A 54 12.81 -5.44 6.90
N CYS A 55 12.67 -4.73 8.01
CA CYS A 55 11.37 -4.49 8.64
C CYS A 55 10.98 -3.02 8.47
N VAL A 56 9.76 -2.78 7.98
CA VAL A 56 9.19 -1.44 7.85
C VAL A 56 7.94 -1.35 8.71
N ALA A 57 7.86 -0.42 9.64
CA ALA A 57 6.71 -0.38 10.56
C ALA A 57 6.25 1.05 10.82
N SER A 58 4.95 1.31 10.62
CA SER A 58 4.33 2.55 11.09
C SER A 58 4.01 2.48 12.58
N THR A 59 3.89 3.64 13.21
CA THR A 59 3.33 3.78 14.57
C THR A 59 1.91 4.33 14.45
N THR A 60 0.95 3.74 15.16
CA THR A 60 -0.47 4.13 15.11
C THR A 60 -0.93 4.74 16.43
N GLY A 61 -1.92 5.66 16.35
CA GLY A 61 -2.62 6.22 17.50
C GLY A 61 -1.68 6.65 18.63
N GLN A 62 -1.83 6.02 19.80
CA GLN A 62 -1.07 6.32 21.01
C GLN A 62 0.26 5.55 21.12
N GLY A 63 0.90 5.21 20.00
CA GLY A 63 2.16 4.46 20.01
C GLY A 63 2.01 2.95 19.86
N GLU A 64 0.91 2.52 19.22
CA GLU A 64 0.57 1.11 19.02
C GLU A 64 1.08 0.59 17.67
N ALA A 65 1.34 -0.73 17.62
CA ALA A 65 1.66 -1.42 16.38
C ALA A 65 0.40 -1.53 15.47
N PRO A 66 0.55 -1.39 14.15
CA PRO A 66 -0.54 -1.56 13.19
C PRO A 66 -1.21 -2.92 13.29
N ASP A 67 -2.47 -3.01 12.87
CA ASP A 67 -3.27 -4.23 12.98
C ASP A 67 -2.60 -5.44 12.33
N ASN A 68 -2.08 -5.26 11.11
CA ASN A 68 -1.39 -6.30 10.34
C ASN A 68 0.01 -6.67 10.88
N MET A 69 0.42 -6.12 12.03
CA MET A 69 1.67 -6.46 12.75
C MET A 69 1.39 -7.10 14.12
N ARG A 70 0.19 -6.96 14.69
CA ARG A 70 -0.09 -7.32 16.10
C ARG A 70 0.26 -8.76 16.47
N LYS A 71 -0.06 -9.74 15.61
CA LYS A 71 0.24 -11.17 15.85
C LYS A 71 1.74 -11.45 15.86
N PHE A 72 2.44 -10.94 14.84
CA PHE A 72 3.89 -11.03 14.71
C PHE A 72 4.60 -10.39 15.91
N TRP A 73 4.18 -9.17 16.27
CA TRP A 73 4.76 -8.43 17.39
C TRP A 73 4.57 -9.15 18.73
N ARG A 74 3.36 -9.66 19.00
CA ARG A 74 3.07 -10.43 20.21
C ARG A 74 3.92 -11.69 20.31
N PHE A 75 4.18 -12.37 19.19
CA PHE A 75 5.05 -13.53 19.16
C PHE A 75 6.49 -13.15 19.54
N LEU A 76 7.05 -12.10 18.92
CA LEU A 76 8.40 -11.65 19.23
C LEU A 76 8.55 -11.22 20.68
N LEU A 77 7.52 -10.69 21.33
CA LEU A 77 7.55 -10.28 22.74
C LEU A 77 7.52 -11.44 23.75
N ARG A 78 7.40 -12.70 23.31
CA ARG A 78 7.38 -13.86 24.22
C ARG A 78 8.70 -13.97 24.99
N LYS A 79 8.62 -13.97 26.32
CA LYS A 79 9.78 -14.15 27.22
C LYS A 79 10.43 -15.53 27.11
N SER A 80 9.71 -16.52 26.56
CA SER A 80 10.20 -17.89 26.35
C SER A 80 11.16 -18.02 25.17
N LEU A 81 11.29 -16.99 24.33
CA LEU A 81 12.20 -17.02 23.19
C LEU A 81 13.65 -16.90 23.68
N PRO A 82 14.55 -17.82 23.30
CA PRO A 82 15.99 -17.71 23.57
C PRO A 82 16.56 -16.37 23.05
N PRO A 83 17.51 -15.75 23.78
CA PRO A 83 18.10 -14.46 23.39
C PRO A 83 18.96 -14.53 22.13
N ASP A 84 19.22 -15.72 21.60
CA ASP A 84 19.97 -16.01 20.38
C ASP A 84 19.08 -16.57 19.27
N SER A 85 17.75 -16.52 19.43
CA SER A 85 16.77 -17.07 18.47
C SER A 85 16.98 -16.58 17.03
N LEU A 86 17.56 -15.40 16.84
CA LEU A 86 17.79 -14.75 15.55
C LEU A 86 19.29 -14.52 15.28
N ALA A 87 20.19 -15.28 15.91
CA ALA A 87 21.64 -15.10 15.79
C ALA A 87 22.19 -15.18 14.34
N ALA A 88 21.49 -15.90 13.46
CA ALA A 88 21.83 -16.02 12.04
C ALA A 88 21.35 -14.81 11.21
N CYS A 89 20.41 -14.02 11.73
CA CYS A 89 19.75 -12.96 11.00
C CYS A 89 20.56 -11.66 11.04
N ARG A 90 20.70 -11.01 9.89
CA ARG A 90 21.08 -9.60 9.81
C ARG A 90 19.86 -8.79 9.38
N TYR A 91 19.63 -7.67 10.05
CA TYR A 91 18.39 -6.95 9.86
C TYR A 91 18.56 -5.43 9.71
N ALA A 92 17.56 -4.79 9.12
CA ALA A 92 17.40 -3.35 9.09
C ALA A 92 15.97 -2.96 9.47
N VAL A 93 15.78 -1.82 10.12
CA VAL A 93 14.45 -1.29 10.46
C VAL A 93 14.28 0.11 9.91
N PHE A 94 13.15 0.36 9.24
CA PHE A 94 12.68 1.70 8.93
C PHE A 94 11.33 1.94 9.61
N GLY A 95 11.23 3.03 10.36
CA GLY A 95 10.02 3.43 11.04
C GLY A 95 9.31 4.57 10.31
N LEU A 96 7.98 4.52 10.27
CA LEU A 96 7.14 5.65 9.91
C LEU A 96 6.43 6.16 11.16
N GLY A 97 6.55 7.45 11.44
CA GLY A 97 5.91 8.10 12.56
C GLY A 97 5.73 9.59 12.30
N ASP A 98 5.21 10.27 13.31
CA ASP A 98 4.92 11.69 13.27
C ASP A 98 5.45 12.30 14.59
N SER A 99 6.36 13.25 14.50
CA SER A 99 7.00 13.90 15.66
C SER A 99 6.08 14.85 16.43
N GLY A 100 4.91 15.18 15.86
CA GLY A 100 3.81 15.85 16.55
C GLY A 100 3.14 14.95 17.59
N TYR A 101 3.38 13.64 17.57
CA TYR A 101 2.88 12.70 18.59
C TYR A 101 3.97 12.34 19.62
N PRO A 102 3.63 12.22 20.91
CA PRO A 102 4.60 11.88 21.97
C PRO A 102 5.35 10.57 21.73
N ASN A 103 4.68 9.59 21.12
CA ASN A 103 5.22 8.26 20.87
C ASN A 103 5.84 8.13 19.47
N TYR A 104 6.51 9.18 18.99
CA TYR A 104 7.19 9.24 17.70
C TYR A 104 8.03 7.97 17.42
N ASN A 105 7.64 7.22 16.38
CA ASN A 105 8.32 6.01 15.92
C ASN A 105 8.53 4.91 16.99
N VAL A 106 7.73 4.88 18.05
CA VAL A 106 7.96 3.97 19.19
C VAL A 106 7.91 2.49 18.77
N VAL A 107 7.10 2.13 17.78
CA VAL A 107 6.96 0.75 17.29
C VAL A 107 8.25 0.30 16.63
N ALA A 108 8.79 1.07 15.69
CA ALA A 108 10.04 0.77 15.01
C ALA A 108 11.23 0.73 15.99
N LYS A 109 11.29 1.68 16.94
CA LYS A 109 12.30 1.70 18.00
C LYS A 109 12.25 0.46 18.89
N LYS A 110 11.05 -0.01 19.23
CA LYS A 110 10.85 -1.24 20.02
C LYS A 110 11.18 -2.49 19.21
N LEU A 111 10.78 -2.54 17.94
CA LEU A 111 11.05 -3.66 17.04
C LEU A 111 12.55 -3.86 16.87
N ASP A 112 13.28 -2.79 16.55
CA ASP A 112 14.72 -2.79 16.40
C ASP A 112 15.44 -3.34 17.65
N ARG A 113 15.14 -2.78 18.83
CA ARG A 113 15.70 -3.27 20.11
C ARG A 113 15.35 -4.73 20.37
N ARG A 114 14.16 -5.18 19.97
CA ARG A 114 13.72 -6.56 20.22
C ARG A 114 14.42 -7.55 19.30
N LEU A 115 14.65 -7.21 18.03
CA LEU A 115 15.41 -8.04 17.09
C LEU A 115 16.86 -8.19 17.57
N GLU A 116 17.49 -7.08 17.97
CA GLU A 116 18.82 -7.09 18.56
C GLU A 116 18.87 -7.93 19.85
N GLY A 117 17.89 -7.76 20.75
CA GLY A 117 17.78 -8.55 21.97
C GLY A 117 17.44 -10.04 21.78
N LEU A 118 17.15 -10.46 20.54
CA LEU A 118 17.00 -11.86 20.14
C LEU A 118 18.22 -12.37 19.35
N GLY A 119 19.31 -11.60 19.31
CA GLY A 119 20.59 -11.98 18.73
C GLY A 119 20.78 -11.59 17.27
N ALA A 120 19.77 -10.96 16.64
CA ALA A 120 19.90 -10.47 15.27
C ALA A 120 20.91 -9.31 15.22
N ARG A 121 21.66 -9.22 14.12
CA ARG A 121 22.70 -8.21 13.95
C ARG A 121 22.20 -7.06 13.07
N PRO A 122 22.25 -5.79 13.52
CA PRO A 122 21.83 -4.67 12.69
C PRO A 122 22.79 -4.49 11.51
N LEU A 123 22.24 -4.27 10.31
CA LEU A 123 22.97 -3.92 9.09
C LEU A 123 23.39 -2.45 9.08
N LEU A 124 22.54 -1.59 9.62
CA LEU A 124 22.71 -0.15 9.73
C LEU A 124 21.78 0.39 10.81
N GLU A 125 21.99 1.65 11.19
CA GLU A 125 21.10 2.37 12.09
C GLU A 125 19.68 2.46 11.53
N ARG A 126 18.68 2.26 12.40
CA ARG A 126 17.26 2.38 12.06
C ARG A 126 16.94 3.75 11.45
N GLY A 127 16.18 3.75 10.36
CA GLY A 127 15.62 4.98 9.80
C GLY A 127 14.34 5.38 10.55
N LEU A 128 14.11 6.67 10.71
CA LEU A 128 12.94 7.22 11.41
C LEU A 128 12.32 8.32 10.53
N GLY A 129 11.32 7.95 9.73
CA GLY A 129 10.53 8.87 8.93
C GLY A 129 9.57 9.68 9.78
N ASP A 130 9.42 10.95 9.44
CA ASP A 130 8.62 11.94 10.16
C ASP A 130 7.59 12.60 9.22
N ASP A 131 6.31 12.37 9.48
CA ASP A 131 5.20 12.95 8.70
C ASP A 131 5.07 14.48 8.88
N GLN A 132 5.68 15.05 9.93
CA GLN A 132 5.72 16.51 10.12
C GLN A 132 6.74 17.20 9.20
N HIS A 133 7.64 16.45 8.58
CA HIS A 133 8.62 17.04 7.67
C HIS A 133 7.91 17.51 6.37
N PRO A 134 8.34 18.62 5.73
CA PRO A 134 7.71 19.09 4.47
C PRO A 134 7.67 18.06 3.33
N ASN A 135 8.65 17.15 3.32
CA ASN A 135 8.73 16.02 2.38
C ASN A 135 8.22 14.70 3.01
N GLY A 136 7.52 14.76 4.13
CA GLY A 136 7.07 13.61 4.91
C GLY A 136 8.19 12.65 5.29
N TYR A 137 7.84 11.37 5.40
CA TYR A 137 8.78 10.30 5.73
C TYR A 137 9.91 10.12 4.71
N GLU A 138 9.74 10.62 3.48
CA GLU A 138 10.74 10.51 2.41
C GLU A 138 12.05 11.21 2.76
N ALA A 139 11.99 12.31 3.53
CA ALA A 139 13.19 13.02 3.98
C ALA A 139 14.16 12.16 4.79
N ALA A 140 13.65 11.17 5.52
CA ALA A 140 14.49 10.20 6.21
C ALA A 140 14.76 8.96 5.35
N LEU A 141 13.82 8.57 4.47
CA LEU A 141 13.93 7.38 3.64
C LEU A 141 14.98 7.53 2.54
N ASP A 142 14.97 8.64 1.82
CA ASP A 142 15.85 8.89 0.69
C ASP A 142 17.34 8.80 1.05
N PRO A 143 17.85 9.41 2.14
CA PRO A 143 19.23 9.20 2.56
C PRO A 143 19.49 7.84 3.21
N TRP A 144 18.44 7.16 3.71
CA TRP A 144 18.55 5.84 4.34
C TRP A 144 18.69 4.71 3.31
N LEU A 145 18.00 4.78 2.17
CA LEU A 145 18.04 3.76 1.12
C LEU A 145 19.47 3.51 0.57
N PRO A 146 20.27 4.52 0.17
CA PRO A 146 21.66 4.29 -0.26
C PRO A 146 22.54 3.63 0.82
N ARG A 147 22.29 3.94 2.10
CA ARG A 147 22.99 3.30 3.23
C ARG A 147 22.57 1.84 3.37
N LEU A 148 21.27 1.55 3.24
CA LEU A 148 20.74 0.19 3.24
C LEU A 148 21.39 -0.64 2.14
N TRP A 149 21.42 -0.14 0.91
CA TRP A 149 21.99 -0.87 -0.23
C TRP A 149 23.47 -1.18 -0.05
N ARG A 150 24.25 -0.21 0.43
CA ARG A 150 25.67 -0.42 0.77
C ARG A 150 25.85 -1.51 1.84
N ALA A 151 25.00 -1.50 2.88
CA ALA A 151 25.06 -2.49 3.95
C ALA A 151 24.64 -3.89 3.49
N LEU A 152 23.58 -4.01 2.69
CA LEU A 152 23.12 -5.27 2.12
C LEU A 152 24.17 -5.88 1.18
N ARG A 153 24.79 -5.07 0.30
CA ARG A 153 25.86 -5.53 -0.59
C ARG A 153 27.11 -5.95 0.18
N ALA A 154 27.47 -5.25 1.24
CA ALA A 154 28.58 -5.65 2.11
C ALA A 154 28.30 -6.98 2.83
N ALA A 155 27.04 -7.23 3.19
CA ALA A 155 26.62 -8.50 3.80
C ALA A 155 26.49 -9.64 2.78
N CYS A 156 26.20 -9.34 1.52
CA CYS A 156 26.10 -10.31 0.42
C CYS A 156 26.79 -9.78 -0.85
N PRO A 157 28.13 -9.92 -0.95
CA PRO A 157 28.90 -9.48 -2.11
C PRO A 157 28.50 -10.22 -3.39
N LEU A 158 28.67 -9.56 -4.53
CA LEU A 158 28.49 -10.20 -5.83
C LEU A 158 29.63 -11.21 -6.11
N PRO A 159 29.38 -12.25 -6.92
CA PRO A 159 30.43 -13.09 -7.46
C PRO A 159 31.50 -12.26 -8.19
N GLN A 160 32.74 -12.76 -8.19
CA GLN A 160 33.85 -12.07 -8.83
C GLN A 160 33.56 -11.82 -10.32
N GLY A 161 33.68 -10.55 -10.75
CA GLY A 161 33.40 -10.12 -12.12
C GLY A 161 31.93 -9.78 -12.43
N ALA A 162 31.02 -9.94 -11.47
CA ALA A 162 29.65 -9.43 -11.60
C ALA A 162 29.57 -7.99 -11.07
N GLU A 163 29.05 -7.09 -11.88
CA GLU A 163 28.77 -5.71 -11.49
C GLU A 163 27.32 -5.57 -11.05
N GLU A 164 27.09 -4.73 -10.03
CA GLU A 164 25.73 -4.37 -9.65
C GLU A 164 25.15 -3.48 -10.76
N PRO A 165 23.93 -3.74 -11.24
CA PRO A 165 23.31 -2.89 -12.24
C PRO A 165 23.31 -1.44 -11.76
N VAL A 166 23.82 -0.53 -12.59
CA VAL A 166 23.69 0.91 -12.33
C VAL A 166 22.23 1.27 -12.47
N ILE A 167 21.58 1.57 -11.35
CA ILE A 167 20.19 2.01 -11.34
C ILE A 167 20.21 3.52 -11.57
N SER A 168 20.30 3.93 -12.84
CA SER A 168 19.99 5.31 -13.23
C SER A 168 18.49 5.56 -13.13
N GLU A 169 18.09 6.83 -13.15
CA GLU A 169 16.68 7.21 -13.21
C GLU A 169 16.01 6.63 -14.48
N GLU A 170 16.74 6.50 -15.59
CA GLU A 170 16.26 5.81 -16.79
C GLU A 170 16.12 4.29 -16.60
N ALA A 171 17.03 3.65 -15.87
CA ALA A 171 16.94 2.21 -15.58
C ALA A 171 15.76 1.85 -14.65
N LEU A 172 15.30 2.80 -13.82
CA LEU A 172 14.07 2.66 -13.04
C LEU A 172 12.81 2.71 -13.91
N LEU A 173 12.86 3.40 -15.06
CA LEU A 173 11.78 3.46 -16.05
C LEU A 173 11.73 2.21 -16.93
N GLU A 174 12.87 1.54 -17.15
CA GLU A 174 12.97 0.21 -17.75
C GLU A 174 12.56 -0.90 -16.76
N LEU A 175 11.41 -0.72 -16.11
CA LEU A 175 10.82 -1.66 -15.16
C LEU A 175 10.86 -3.07 -15.77
N GLY A 176 11.56 -4.00 -15.10
CA GLY A 176 11.62 -5.41 -15.51
C GLY A 176 10.24 -6.04 -15.75
N PRO A 177 10.18 -7.29 -16.25
CA PRO A 177 9.01 -7.84 -16.92
C PRO A 177 7.70 -7.58 -16.16
N PRO A 178 6.64 -7.13 -16.85
CA PRO A 178 5.41 -6.73 -16.22
C PRO A 178 4.75 -7.92 -15.52
N LYS A 179 4.16 -7.65 -14.36
CA LYS A 179 3.42 -8.64 -13.54
C LYS A 179 2.21 -9.21 -14.25
N PHE A 180 1.62 -8.37 -15.07
CA PHE A 180 0.35 -8.57 -15.72
C PHE A 180 0.55 -8.27 -17.18
N ARG A 181 -0.09 -9.07 -18.03
CA ARG A 181 -0.21 -8.77 -19.44
C ARG A 181 -1.51 -8.00 -19.63
N THR A 182 -1.43 -6.83 -20.23
CA THR A 182 -2.61 -6.09 -20.66
C THR A 182 -2.91 -6.46 -22.11
N THR A 183 -4.18 -6.68 -22.41
CA THR A 183 -4.67 -6.89 -23.78
C THR A 183 -5.75 -5.88 -24.06
N TRP A 184 -5.61 -5.15 -25.16
CA TRP A 184 -6.65 -4.26 -25.65
C TRP A 184 -7.82 -5.11 -26.15
N LEU A 185 -8.99 -4.93 -25.53
CA LEU A 185 -10.21 -5.60 -25.95
C LEU A 185 -10.74 -4.95 -27.22
N GLN A 186 -11.34 -5.75 -28.12
CA GLN A 186 -12.07 -5.19 -29.25
C GLN A 186 -13.29 -4.39 -28.75
N PRO A 187 -13.78 -3.38 -29.48
CA PRO A 187 -14.87 -2.53 -29.01
C PRO A 187 -16.12 -3.29 -28.55
N ALA A 188 -16.47 -4.38 -29.23
CA ALA A 188 -17.61 -5.22 -28.86
C ALA A 188 -17.37 -6.01 -27.56
N GLU A 189 -16.17 -6.55 -27.37
CA GLU A 189 -15.76 -7.26 -26.15
C GLU A 189 -15.70 -6.30 -24.96
N ALA A 190 -15.16 -5.10 -25.18
CA ALA A 190 -15.15 -4.04 -24.18
C ALA A 190 -16.57 -3.63 -23.77
N ALA A 191 -17.50 -3.49 -24.72
CA ALA A 191 -18.90 -3.18 -24.42
C ALA A 191 -19.57 -4.28 -23.60
N ALA A 192 -19.43 -5.55 -24.01
CA ALA A 192 -19.99 -6.69 -23.29
C ALA A 192 -19.42 -6.79 -21.87
N ALA A 193 -18.13 -6.55 -21.71
CA ALA A 193 -17.50 -6.58 -20.41
C ALA A 193 -17.94 -5.42 -19.49
N ARG A 194 -18.16 -4.22 -20.04
CA ARG A 194 -18.77 -3.09 -19.30
C ARG A 194 -20.19 -3.41 -18.83
N GLU A 195 -20.98 -4.09 -19.64
CA GLU A 195 -22.34 -4.52 -19.27
C GLU A 195 -22.32 -5.57 -18.15
N ALA A 196 -21.48 -6.61 -18.29
CA ALA A 196 -21.30 -7.65 -17.27
C ALA A 196 -20.87 -7.06 -15.92
N LEU A 197 -20.02 -6.04 -15.98
CA LEU A 197 -19.55 -5.30 -14.83
C LEU A 197 -20.66 -4.49 -14.16
N ALA A 198 -21.43 -3.73 -14.95
CA ALA A 198 -22.56 -2.96 -14.46
C ALA A 198 -23.59 -3.86 -13.75
N ALA A 199 -23.89 -5.02 -14.35
CA ALA A 199 -24.79 -6.02 -13.76
C ALA A 199 -24.27 -6.54 -12.41
N ARG A 200 -22.96 -6.82 -12.30
CA ARG A 200 -22.34 -7.27 -11.05
C ARG A 200 -22.39 -6.20 -9.97
N LEU A 201 -22.04 -4.95 -10.30
CA LEU A 201 -22.12 -3.82 -9.38
C LEU A 201 -23.54 -3.66 -8.82
N GLN A 202 -24.53 -3.70 -9.71
CA GLN A 202 -25.93 -3.58 -9.33
C GLN A 202 -26.39 -4.73 -8.43
N ALA A 203 -25.94 -5.97 -8.70
CA ALA A 203 -26.24 -7.13 -7.86
C ALA A 203 -25.60 -7.04 -6.46
N GLU A 204 -24.39 -6.48 -6.37
CA GLU A 204 -23.68 -6.31 -5.09
C GLU A 204 -24.26 -5.17 -4.22
N GLN A 205 -24.83 -4.14 -4.85
CA GLN A 205 -25.39 -2.96 -4.16
C GLN A 205 -26.77 -2.60 -4.75
N PRO A 206 -27.80 -3.44 -4.56
CA PRO A 206 -29.10 -3.31 -5.23
C PRO A 206 -29.87 -2.04 -4.88
N HIS A 207 -29.53 -1.38 -3.77
CA HIS A 207 -30.13 -0.12 -3.32
C HIS A 207 -29.58 1.11 -4.05
N VAL A 208 -28.49 0.99 -4.83
CA VAL A 208 -27.92 2.09 -5.61
C VAL A 208 -28.30 1.95 -7.07
N THR A 209 -29.20 2.81 -7.55
CA THR A 209 -29.59 2.85 -8.96
C THR A 209 -28.51 3.52 -9.80
N GLY A 210 -28.13 2.94 -10.93
CA GLY A 210 -27.17 3.55 -11.86
C GLY A 210 -25.73 3.57 -11.35
N LEU A 211 -25.37 2.63 -10.47
CA LEU A 211 -24.06 2.58 -9.82
C LEU A 211 -22.89 2.59 -10.81
N TYR A 212 -23.00 1.84 -11.90
CA TYR A 212 -21.99 1.83 -12.95
C TYR A 212 -21.74 3.24 -13.50
N ASP A 213 -22.82 3.97 -13.76
CA ASP A 213 -22.75 5.34 -14.26
C ASP A 213 -22.26 6.30 -13.17
N CYS A 214 -22.63 6.15 -11.90
CA CYS A 214 -22.10 7.00 -10.83
C CYS A 214 -20.58 6.87 -10.66
N VAL A 215 -20.02 5.70 -10.97
CA VAL A 215 -18.58 5.48 -10.89
C VAL A 215 -17.88 5.96 -12.17
N ARG A 216 -18.58 5.98 -13.30
CA ARG A 216 -18.04 6.42 -14.60
C ARG A 216 -18.25 7.91 -14.89
N GLN A 217 -19.37 8.48 -14.46
CA GLN A 217 -19.80 9.84 -14.79
C GLN A 217 -18.91 10.84 -14.06
N HIS A 218 -17.97 11.40 -14.80
CA HIS A 218 -17.47 12.75 -14.59
C HIS A 218 -18.61 13.72 -14.96
N PRO A 219 -19.31 14.38 -14.02
CA PRO A 219 -20.17 15.48 -14.43
C PRO A 219 -19.30 16.51 -15.15
N PRO A 220 -19.67 16.97 -16.36
CA PRO A 220 -18.98 18.11 -16.95
C PRO A 220 -19.11 19.28 -15.98
N ALA A 221 -18.00 19.93 -15.67
CA ALA A 221 -18.01 21.15 -14.88
C ALA A 221 -18.96 22.16 -15.54
N VAL A 222 -20.09 22.43 -14.88
CA VAL A 222 -20.90 23.60 -15.20
C VAL A 222 -20.29 24.77 -14.44
N ASP A 223 -19.90 25.79 -15.20
CA ASP A 223 -19.23 27.02 -14.76
C ASP A 223 -19.82 27.63 -13.47
N SER A 224 -18.96 27.84 -12.46
CA SER A 224 -19.00 29.05 -11.62
C SER A 224 -17.80 29.13 -10.66
N ASN A 225 -16.65 29.62 -11.16
CA ASN A 225 -15.86 30.71 -10.59
C ASN A 225 -14.43 30.65 -11.11
N GLN A 226 -14.05 31.70 -11.82
CA GLN A 226 -12.70 31.96 -12.31
C GLN A 226 -11.73 32.08 -11.12
N PHE A 227 -10.96 31.03 -10.88
CA PHE A 227 -9.68 31.14 -10.20
C PHE A 227 -8.59 31.22 -11.28
N HIS A 228 -7.91 32.36 -11.36
CA HIS A 228 -6.66 32.47 -12.09
C HIS A 228 -5.61 31.62 -11.35
N VAL A 229 -5.10 30.61 -12.03
CA VAL A 229 -3.98 29.78 -11.57
C VAL A 229 -2.78 30.17 -12.40
N ASP A 230 -1.74 30.68 -11.74
CA ASP A 230 -0.40 30.87 -12.30
C ASP A 230 0.20 29.49 -12.63
N ASP A 231 0.69 29.35 -13.86
CA ASP A 231 1.36 28.14 -14.35
C ASP A 231 2.73 27.94 -13.68
N GLY A 232 2.77 27.08 -12.67
CA GLY A 232 3.99 26.54 -12.05
C GLY A 232 4.07 25.03 -12.29
N GLY A 233 4.95 24.61 -13.21
CA GLY A 233 5.18 23.22 -13.56
C GLY A 233 5.81 22.38 -12.43
N GLY A 234 5.42 21.10 -12.36
CA GLY A 234 6.02 20.11 -11.47
C GLY A 234 5.47 18.71 -11.76
N SER A 235 6.37 17.77 -12.02
CA SER A 235 6.15 16.41 -12.50
C SER A 235 6.51 15.37 -11.44
N GLY A 236 5.81 14.22 -11.45
CA GLY A 236 6.40 12.93 -11.05
C GLY A 236 5.60 12.13 -10.02
N GLY A 237 5.41 10.84 -10.30
CA GLY A 237 4.90 9.88 -9.32
C GLY A 237 4.49 8.53 -9.92
N GLY A 238 5.41 7.57 -9.99
CA GLY A 238 5.13 6.16 -10.33
C GLY A 238 6.40 5.32 -10.26
N GLY A 239 6.40 4.07 -9.79
CA GLY A 239 5.31 3.25 -9.29
C GLY A 239 5.90 1.92 -8.85
N LEU A 240 5.53 1.51 -7.64
CA LEU A 240 6.29 0.64 -6.78
C LEU A 240 5.73 -0.76 -6.65
N GLU A 241 6.20 -1.77 -7.40
CA GLU A 241 5.57 -3.07 -7.18
C GLU A 241 6.45 -4.23 -7.66
N ALA A 242 7.44 -4.69 -6.87
CA ALA A 242 8.42 -5.79 -7.06
C ALA A 242 8.11 -7.17 -6.43
N HIS A 243 8.18 -7.38 -5.13
CA HIS A 243 7.81 -8.69 -4.54
C HIS A 243 6.88 -8.56 -3.35
N ARG A 244 6.21 -7.40 -3.30
CA ARG A 244 4.81 -7.23 -2.94
C ARG A 244 3.92 -8.02 -3.96
N ARG A 245 4.44 -8.20 -5.18
CA ARG A 245 3.93 -8.95 -6.37
C ARG A 245 3.07 -10.20 -6.20
N LEU A 246 3.05 -10.92 -5.08
CA LEU A 246 2.33 -12.20 -4.94
C LEU A 246 1.37 -12.22 -3.74
N ALA A 247 1.74 -11.62 -2.61
CA ALA A 247 0.86 -11.47 -1.46
C ALA A 247 -0.08 -10.27 -1.58
N GLU A 248 0.31 -9.18 -2.28
CA GLU A 248 -0.67 -8.28 -2.91
C GLU A 248 -0.93 -8.55 -4.37
N ALA A 249 -0.51 -9.65 -5.01
CA ALA A 249 -1.38 -10.14 -6.09
C ALA A 249 -2.67 -10.73 -5.52
N VAL A 250 -2.66 -11.24 -4.28
CA VAL A 250 -3.84 -11.79 -3.59
C VAL A 250 -4.60 -10.74 -2.80
N ALA A 251 -3.90 -9.83 -2.11
CA ALA A 251 -4.51 -8.62 -1.54
C ALA A 251 -4.89 -7.61 -2.64
N ALA A 252 -4.12 -7.46 -3.74
CA ALA A 252 -4.57 -6.79 -4.94
C ALA A 252 -5.42 -7.62 -5.89
N ALA A 253 -5.73 -8.88 -5.59
CA ALA A 253 -6.93 -9.55 -6.12
C ALA A 253 -8.17 -9.15 -5.29
N ALA A 254 -8.01 -8.74 -4.03
CA ALA A 254 -9.05 -8.07 -3.25
C ALA A 254 -9.14 -6.55 -3.56
N ASP A 255 -8.03 -5.93 -3.97
CA ASP A 255 -7.97 -4.57 -4.53
C ASP A 255 -8.46 -4.59 -5.98
N PHE A 256 -8.20 -5.66 -6.76
CA PHE A 256 -8.93 -6.01 -7.98
C PHE A 256 -10.33 -6.56 -7.70
N ARG A 257 -10.82 -6.74 -6.46
CA ARG A 257 -12.29 -6.82 -6.31
C ARG A 257 -12.90 -5.44 -6.52
N ARG A 258 -12.23 -4.37 -6.07
CA ARG A 258 -12.57 -2.98 -6.45
C ARG A 258 -12.23 -2.65 -7.90
N LEU A 259 -11.15 -3.20 -8.46
CA LEU A 259 -10.72 -2.88 -9.83
C LEU A 259 -11.35 -3.78 -10.91
N ALA A 260 -11.55 -5.08 -10.64
CA ALA A 260 -12.42 -5.94 -11.45
C ALA A 260 -13.89 -5.57 -11.31
N MET A 261 -14.26 -4.69 -10.35
CA MET A 261 -15.54 -3.97 -10.31
C MET A 261 -15.61 -2.88 -11.39
N TYR A 262 -14.49 -2.52 -12.03
CA TYR A 262 -14.41 -1.47 -13.06
C TYR A 262 -13.64 -1.85 -14.34
N VAL A 263 -12.94 -2.99 -14.40
CA VAL A 263 -12.05 -3.36 -15.52
C VAL A 263 -12.13 -4.85 -15.87
N SER A 264 -12.17 -5.15 -17.17
CA SER A 264 -12.10 -6.49 -17.76
C SER A 264 -10.82 -6.70 -18.56
N GLY A 265 -10.38 -7.96 -18.74
CA GLY A 265 -9.25 -8.30 -19.62
C GLY A 265 -7.86 -8.26 -18.97
N VAL A 266 -7.78 -8.42 -17.64
CA VAL A 266 -6.51 -8.60 -16.93
C VAL A 266 -6.37 -10.07 -16.55
N GLU A 267 -5.50 -10.79 -17.25
CA GLU A 267 -5.20 -12.19 -16.94
C GLU A 267 -3.83 -12.33 -16.25
N PRO A 268 -3.74 -13.14 -15.18
CA PRO A 268 -2.44 -13.49 -14.59
C PRO A 268 -1.64 -14.34 -15.59
N THR A 269 -0.32 -14.16 -15.62
CA THR A 269 0.55 -15.05 -16.41
C THR A 269 0.53 -16.48 -15.82
N PRO A 270 0.93 -17.51 -16.60
CA PRO A 270 0.99 -18.89 -16.12
C PRO A 270 1.80 -19.08 -14.83
N GLU A 271 2.86 -18.30 -14.61
CA GLU A 271 3.63 -18.32 -13.35
C GLU A 271 2.84 -17.75 -12.16
N ALA A 272 1.91 -16.82 -12.38
CA ALA A 272 1.01 -16.32 -11.36
C ALA A 272 -0.19 -17.26 -11.11
N ALA A 273 -0.56 -18.09 -12.09
CA ALA A 273 -1.69 -19.04 -12.00
C ALA A 273 -1.37 -20.34 -11.24
N ALA A 274 -0.10 -20.75 -11.14
CA ALA A 274 0.33 -22.03 -10.56
C ALA A 274 0.35 -22.09 -9.00
N ILE A 275 -0.15 -21.06 -8.32
CA ILE A 275 -0.03 -20.91 -6.85
C ILE A 275 -1.39 -21.17 -6.21
N THR A 276 -1.63 -22.41 -5.77
CA THR A 276 -2.82 -22.80 -5.01
C THR A 276 -2.82 -22.16 -3.61
N VAL A 277 -3.85 -21.38 -3.33
CA VAL A 277 -4.08 -20.70 -2.05
C VAL A 277 -4.69 -21.67 -1.04
N GLY A 278 -4.00 -21.90 0.08
CA GLY A 278 -4.55 -22.53 1.27
C GLY A 278 -5.54 -21.60 1.98
N ASP A 279 -6.63 -22.19 2.47
CA ASP A 279 -7.80 -21.58 3.12
C ASP A 279 -7.48 -20.33 3.97
N ARG A 280 -7.93 -19.17 3.49
CA ARG A 280 -8.15 -18.01 4.37
C ARG A 280 -9.58 -18.06 4.85
N ALA A 281 -9.76 -18.34 6.15
CA ALA A 281 -11.00 -18.04 6.85
C ALA A 281 -11.35 -16.57 6.62
N ALA A 282 -12.33 -16.32 5.76
CA ALA A 282 -12.89 -15.00 5.51
C ALA A 282 -13.41 -14.46 6.84
N LEU A 283 -12.89 -13.33 7.30
CA LEU A 283 -13.60 -12.48 8.26
C LEU A 283 -14.93 -12.14 7.57
N SER A 284 -16.03 -12.75 8.05
CA SER A 284 -17.34 -12.80 7.42
C SER A 284 -18.13 -11.49 7.56
N TYR A 285 -17.49 -10.33 7.44
CA TYR A 285 -18.18 -9.05 7.45
C TYR A 285 -18.74 -8.76 6.06
N LYS A 286 -20.03 -8.44 6.01
CA LYS A 286 -20.75 -8.07 4.78
C LYS A 286 -20.11 -6.87 4.08
N TYR A 287 -19.54 -5.94 4.87
CA TYR A 287 -18.83 -4.76 4.39
C TYR A 287 -17.45 -4.62 5.03
N GLY A 288 -16.52 -4.00 4.32
CA GLY A 288 -15.14 -3.74 4.77
C GLY A 288 -14.36 -2.95 3.73
N PRO A 289 -13.04 -2.75 3.91
CA PRO A 289 -12.22 -1.98 2.98
C PRO A 289 -12.38 -2.43 1.53
N TRP A 290 -12.44 -3.73 1.28
CA TRP A 290 -12.54 -4.31 -0.06
C TRP A 290 -13.97 -4.49 -0.59
N ARG A 291 -14.98 -4.18 0.22
CA ARG A 291 -16.42 -4.23 -0.10
C ARG A 291 -17.13 -3.11 0.67
N PRO A 292 -17.01 -1.85 0.23
CA PRO A 292 -17.67 -0.75 0.92
C PRO A 292 -19.19 -0.85 0.80
N TYR A 293 -19.90 -0.23 1.74
CA TYR A 293 -21.30 0.09 1.57
C TYR A 293 -21.43 1.47 0.94
N LEU A 294 -22.19 1.56 -0.15
CA LEU A 294 -22.48 2.85 -0.77
C LEU A 294 -23.70 3.47 -0.10
N ALA A 295 -23.42 4.32 0.90
CA ALA A 295 -24.43 5.06 1.63
C ALA A 295 -24.85 6.32 0.88
N ARG A 296 -26.16 6.60 0.85
CA ARG A 296 -26.67 7.89 0.38
C ARG A 296 -26.31 8.97 1.41
N VAL A 297 -25.79 10.10 0.94
CA VAL A 297 -25.64 11.29 1.77
C VAL A 297 -27.01 11.91 1.98
N ALA A 298 -27.57 11.78 3.18
CA ALA A 298 -28.88 12.32 3.55
C ALA A 298 -28.80 13.82 3.88
N VAL A 299 -27.72 14.23 4.53
CA VAL A 299 -27.44 15.63 4.86
C VAL A 299 -26.00 15.96 4.49
N ASN A 300 -25.80 17.13 3.89
CA ASN A 300 -24.50 17.74 3.67
C ASN A 300 -24.64 19.24 3.92
N ARG A 301 -24.26 19.68 5.12
CA ARG A 301 -24.47 21.06 5.56
C ARG A 301 -23.16 21.65 6.05
N ARG A 302 -22.79 22.83 5.52
CA ARG A 302 -21.69 23.61 6.05
C ARG A 302 -22.03 24.10 7.47
N VAL A 303 -21.10 23.90 8.38
CA VAL A 303 -21.20 24.28 9.81
C VAL A 303 -20.47 25.60 10.06
N THR A 304 -19.42 25.89 9.30
CA THR A 304 -18.72 27.18 9.35
C THR A 304 -19.48 28.28 8.64
N ALA A 305 -19.22 29.55 8.99
CA ALA A 305 -19.75 30.69 8.25
C ALA A 305 -19.30 30.65 6.78
N ALA A 306 -20.12 31.17 5.86
CA ALA A 306 -19.90 31.05 4.42
C ALA A 306 -18.59 31.73 3.95
N ASP A 307 -18.21 32.81 4.63
CA ASP A 307 -17.01 33.62 4.41
C ASP A 307 -15.76 33.10 5.14
N HIS A 308 -15.92 32.09 6.01
CA HIS A 308 -14.78 31.47 6.69
C HIS A 308 -13.90 30.71 5.68
N PHE A 309 -12.58 30.78 5.82
CA PHE A 309 -11.64 30.15 4.88
C PHE A 309 -11.69 28.60 4.90
N GLN A 310 -12.07 28.00 6.04
CA GLN A 310 -12.29 26.55 6.18
C GLN A 310 -13.77 26.20 6.00
N ASP A 311 -14.07 25.24 5.13
CA ASP A 311 -15.40 24.63 4.94
C ASP A 311 -15.48 23.33 5.77
N THR A 312 -16.06 23.42 6.96
CA THR A 312 -16.35 22.24 7.80
C THR A 312 -17.80 21.82 7.58
N ARG A 313 -18.03 20.53 7.31
CA ARG A 313 -19.36 20.01 6.95
C ARG A 313 -19.87 18.96 7.93
N HIS A 314 -21.16 19.05 8.23
CA HIS A 314 -21.96 18.02 8.87
C HIS A 314 -22.56 17.13 7.80
N ILE A 315 -22.19 15.85 7.84
CA ILE A 315 -22.63 14.84 6.86
C ILE A 315 -23.41 13.76 7.60
N GLU A 316 -24.62 13.46 7.12
CA GLU A 316 -25.41 12.31 7.57
C GLU A 316 -25.48 11.28 6.45
N LEU A 317 -25.18 10.04 6.78
CA LEU A 317 -25.19 8.91 5.85
C LEU A 317 -26.38 8.01 6.16
N ASP A 318 -27.20 7.76 5.15
CA ASP A 318 -28.32 6.82 5.25
C ASP A 318 -27.81 5.39 5.05
N LEU A 319 -27.86 4.63 6.14
CA LEU A 319 -27.43 3.23 6.16
C LEU A 319 -28.53 2.26 5.71
N GLY A 320 -29.76 2.73 5.46
CA GLY A 320 -30.88 1.92 4.98
C GLY A 320 -31.00 0.57 5.69
N GLU A 321 -31.23 -0.49 4.89
CA GLU A 321 -31.28 -1.88 5.36
C GLU A 321 -29.91 -2.59 5.25
N SER A 322 -28.80 -1.84 5.33
CA SER A 322 -27.45 -2.41 5.21
C SER A 322 -27.17 -3.48 6.27
N GLY A 323 -27.74 -3.33 7.46
CA GLY A 323 -27.40 -4.11 8.65
C GLY A 323 -26.10 -3.67 9.31
N LEU A 324 -25.55 -2.52 8.92
CA LEU A 324 -24.41 -1.90 9.60
C LEU A 324 -24.83 -1.38 10.98
N SER A 325 -23.99 -1.62 11.97
CA SER A 325 -24.13 -1.08 13.33
C SER A 325 -22.82 -0.42 13.74
N TYR A 326 -22.91 0.68 14.50
CA TYR A 326 -21.75 1.37 15.05
C TYR A 326 -22.06 1.85 16.48
N GLN A 327 -21.01 2.09 17.25
CA GLN A 327 -21.06 2.68 18.58
C GLN A 327 -20.38 4.06 18.59
N PRO A 328 -20.73 4.95 19.53
CA PRO A 328 -20.01 6.20 19.72
C PRO A 328 -18.51 5.95 19.93
N GLY A 329 -17.67 6.57 19.09
CA GLY A 329 -16.22 6.38 19.09
C GLY A 329 -15.70 5.44 17.99
N ASP A 330 -16.58 4.74 17.28
CA ASP A 330 -16.19 3.96 16.10
C ASP A 330 -15.69 4.88 14.96
N LEU A 331 -14.85 4.31 14.10
CA LEU A 331 -14.28 5.00 12.96
C LEU A 331 -15.06 4.69 11.69
N LEU A 332 -15.40 5.73 10.94
CA LEU A 332 -15.93 5.64 9.58
C LEU A 332 -14.79 5.83 8.58
N ALA A 333 -14.59 4.83 7.70
CA ALA A 333 -13.68 4.97 6.57
C ALA A 333 -14.45 5.43 5.33
N LEU A 334 -14.10 6.60 4.81
CA LEU A 334 -14.61 7.12 3.54
C LEU A 334 -13.62 6.82 2.42
N LEU A 335 -14.13 6.41 1.27
CA LEU A 335 -13.32 6.13 0.09
C LEU A 335 -13.45 7.32 -0.87
N PRO A 336 -12.42 8.16 -1.00
CA PRO A 336 -12.48 9.30 -1.89
C PRO A 336 -12.41 8.85 -3.35
N MET A 337 -12.95 9.68 -4.24
CA MET A 337 -12.68 9.62 -5.67
C MET A 337 -11.75 10.78 -6.04
N THR A 338 -10.85 10.54 -6.99
CA THR A 338 -9.99 11.59 -7.53
C THR A 338 -10.84 12.63 -8.25
N ASP A 339 -10.46 13.91 -8.13
CA ASP A 339 -11.08 15.01 -8.87
C ASP A 339 -11.07 14.76 -10.38
N ALA A 340 -12.20 15.05 -11.04
CA ALA A 340 -12.36 14.78 -12.47
C ALA A 340 -11.36 15.55 -13.34
N GLY A 341 -11.05 16.80 -12.99
CA GLY A 341 -10.06 17.59 -13.72
C GLY A 341 -8.64 17.04 -13.59
N VAL A 342 -8.31 16.48 -12.42
CA VAL A 342 -7.04 15.75 -12.20
C VAL A 342 -6.99 14.48 -13.05
N VAL A 343 -8.08 13.71 -13.11
CA VAL A 343 -8.18 12.51 -13.97
C VAL A 343 -8.01 12.89 -15.44
N ASP A 344 -8.71 13.90 -15.93
CA ASP A 344 -8.60 14.38 -17.31
C ASP A 344 -7.20 14.88 -17.67
N SER A 345 -6.54 15.57 -16.73
CA SER A 345 -5.14 16.00 -16.89
C SER A 345 -4.21 14.80 -17.00
N PHE A 346 -4.41 13.79 -16.15
CA PHE A 346 -3.62 12.56 -16.15
C PHE A 346 -3.82 11.76 -17.45
N LEU A 347 -5.07 11.53 -17.87
CA LEU A 347 -5.40 10.81 -19.11
C LEU A 347 -4.80 11.50 -20.33
N ARG A 348 -4.93 12.83 -20.43
CA ARG A 348 -4.33 13.61 -21.53
C ARG A 348 -2.81 13.51 -21.56
N ARG A 349 -2.15 13.58 -20.40
CA ARG A 349 -0.67 13.47 -20.31
C ARG A 349 -0.17 12.09 -20.75
N LEU A 350 -0.96 11.05 -20.53
CA LEU A 350 -0.61 9.67 -20.91
C LEU A 350 -1.17 9.23 -22.26
N GLY A 351 -1.98 10.06 -22.94
CA GLY A 351 -2.63 9.70 -24.19
C GLY A 351 -3.68 8.58 -24.06
N LEU A 352 -4.38 8.53 -22.93
CA LEU A 352 -5.43 7.55 -22.63
C LEU A 352 -6.83 8.12 -22.89
N ASP A 353 -7.80 7.27 -23.21
CA ASP A 353 -9.13 7.64 -23.74
C ASP A 353 -10.28 7.62 -22.72
N GLY A 354 -10.12 7.02 -21.53
CA GLY A 354 -11.08 7.09 -20.42
C GLY A 354 -12.00 5.88 -20.23
#